data_AF-A1JR45-F1
#
_entry.id   AF-A1JR45-F1
#
_cell.length_a   1.000
_cell.length_b   1.000
_cell.length_c   1.000
_cell.angle_alpha   90.00
_cell.angle_beta   90.00
_cell.angle_gamma   90.00
#
_symmetry.space_group_name_H-M   'P 1'
#
loop_
_entity.id
_entity.type
_entity.pdbx_description
1 polymer ?
#
loop_
_entity_poly.entity_id
_entity_poly.type
_entity_poly.pdbx_seq_one_letter_code
_entity_poly.pdbx_strand_id
1 'polypeptide(L)'
;MIAFGSVAQANECDTKAKEIQQQIDYAKQHGNTRRAAGLETALKQVKNNCTVESLAADRQSKIKEKQHKVTERKEELKEAQQKGDADKITKQQKKLTEAQAELKQAQAQK
;
A
#
# COMPACT_ATOMS: atom_id res chain seq x y z
N MET A 1 -14.65 -19.35 29.37
CA MET A 1 -14.11 -19.06 28.02
C MET A 1 -14.17 -17.56 27.83
N ILE A 2 -13.04 -16.86 27.75
CA ILE A 2 -13.04 -15.41 27.56
C ILE A 2 -12.75 -15.11 26.09
N ALA A 3 -13.79 -14.70 25.37
CA ALA A 3 -13.69 -14.20 24.00
C ALA A 3 -13.19 -12.74 24.03
N PHE A 4 -11.88 -12.55 24.16
CA PHE A 4 -11.23 -11.27 23.90
C PHE A 4 -10.81 -11.21 22.43
N GLY A 5 -11.72 -10.80 21.55
CA GLY A 5 -11.38 -10.68 20.12
C GLY A 5 -12.53 -10.12 19.31
N SER A 6 -12.94 -8.88 19.56
CA SER A 6 -13.96 -8.21 18.72
C SER A 6 -13.87 -6.69 18.70
N VAL A 7 -13.33 -6.05 19.75
CA VAL A 7 -13.34 -4.57 19.86
C VAL A 7 -12.20 -3.90 19.07
N ALA A 8 -11.04 -4.55 18.92
CA ALA A 8 -9.90 -3.97 18.20
C ALA A 8 -10.10 -3.96 16.66
N GLN A 9 -10.85 -4.91 16.12
CA GLN A 9 -11.00 -5.10 14.66
C GLN A 9 -12.09 -4.21 14.06
N ALA A 10 -13.16 -3.92 14.81
CA ALA A 10 -14.13 -2.90 14.44
C ALA A 10 -13.43 -1.54 14.23
N ASN A 11 -12.52 -1.20 15.15
CA ASN A 11 -11.74 0.03 15.07
C ASN A 11 -10.84 0.12 13.82
N GLU A 12 -10.22 -0.98 13.36
CA GLU A 12 -9.37 -0.96 12.14
C GLU A 12 -10.19 -0.82 10.84
N CYS A 13 -11.31 -1.54 10.73
CA CYS A 13 -12.21 -1.40 9.58
C CYS A 13 -12.82 0.00 9.51
N ASP A 14 -13.24 0.55 10.66
CA ASP A 14 -13.78 1.90 10.76
C ASP A 14 -12.71 2.97 10.48
N THR A 15 -11.48 2.74 10.93
CA THR A 15 -10.34 3.63 10.62
C THR A 15 -10.06 3.64 9.11
N LYS A 16 -9.97 2.46 8.49
CA LYS A 16 -9.78 2.34 7.04
C LYS A 16 -10.93 2.97 6.26
N ALA A 17 -12.17 2.79 6.70
CA ALA A 17 -13.33 3.43 6.09
C ALA A 17 -13.26 4.97 6.20
N LYS A 18 -12.83 5.51 7.36
CA LYS A 18 -12.60 6.95 7.54
C LYS A 18 -11.49 7.48 6.64
N GLU A 19 -10.36 6.80 6.54
CA GLU A 19 -9.25 7.21 5.66
C GLU A 19 -9.69 7.24 4.18
N ILE A 20 -10.43 6.23 3.74
CA ILE A 20 -10.97 6.20 2.38
C ILE A 20 -11.97 7.36 2.18
N GLN A 21 -12.83 7.64 3.16
CA GLN A 21 -13.76 8.78 3.10
C GLN A 21 -13.02 10.11 2.97
N GLN A 22 -11.98 10.34 3.76
CA GLN A 22 -11.14 11.54 3.64
C GLN A 22 -10.50 11.68 2.25
N GLN A 23 -10.03 10.57 1.67
CA GLN A 23 -9.49 10.58 0.30
C GLN A 23 -10.56 10.84 -0.76
N ILE A 24 -11.80 10.39 -0.55
CA ILE A 24 -12.94 10.70 -1.43
C ILE A 24 -13.22 12.20 -1.38
N ASP A 25 -13.32 12.78 -0.19
CA ASP A 25 -13.63 14.19 0.00
C ASP A 25 -12.55 15.07 -0.65
N TYR A 26 -11.28 14.73 -0.43
CA TYR A 26 -10.14 15.37 -1.12
C TYR A 26 -10.23 15.23 -2.64
N ALA A 27 -10.46 14.01 -3.15
CA ALA A 27 -10.57 13.78 -4.60
C ALA A 27 -11.72 14.59 -5.22
N LYS A 28 -12.87 14.71 -4.54
CA LYS A 28 -14.01 15.52 -4.98
C LYS A 28 -13.68 17.01 -4.98
N GLN A 29 -13.07 17.51 -3.90
CA GLN A 29 -12.66 18.91 -3.79
C GLN A 29 -11.70 19.33 -4.91
N HIS A 30 -10.81 18.42 -5.33
CA HIS A 30 -9.83 18.67 -6.39
C HIS A 30 -10.29 18.25 -7.79
N GLY A 31 -11.59 17.94 -8.00
CA GLY A 31 -12.13 17.59 -9.32
C GLY A 31 -11.66 16.25 -9.88
N ASN A 32 -11.04 15.39 -9.07
CA ASN A 32 -10.54 14.08 -9.46
C ASN A 32 -11.65 13.00 -9.42
N THR A 33 -12.68 13.18 -10.24
CA THR A 33 -13.92 12.39 -10.22
C THR A 33 -13.71 10.90 -10.44
N ARG A 34 -12.80 10.48 -11.35
CA ARG A 34 -12.44 9.07 -11.53
C ARG A 34 -11.85 8.44 -10.27
N ARG A 35 -10.97 9.18 -9.59
CA ARG A 35 -10.35 8.72 -8.34
C ARG A 35 -11.39 8.60 -7.24
N ALA A 36 -12.28 9.59 -7.12
CA ALA A 36 -13.38 9.55 -6.16
C ALA A 36 -14.29 8.33 -6.37
N ALA A 37 -14.69 8.03 -7.62
CA ALA A 37 -15.51 6.87 -7.93
C ALA A 37 -14.84 5.52 -7.58
N GLY A 38 -13.54 5.40 -7.84
CA GLY A 38 -12.76 4.21 -7.44
C GLY A 38 -12.69 4.07 -5.91
N LEU A 39 -12.49 5.16 -5.19
CA LEU A 39 -12.45 5.18 -3.73
C LEU A 39 -13.82 4.91 -3.11
N GLU A 40 -14.93 5.38 -3.69
CA GLU A 40 -16.29 5.06 -3.26
C GLU A 40 -16.59 3.55 -3.39
N THR A 41 -16.10 2.92 -4.46
CA THR A 41 -16.17 1.47 -4.63
C THR A 41 -15.37 0.75 -3.56
N ALA A 42 -14.15 1.20 -3.28
CA ALA A 42 -13.30 0.65 -2.22
C ALA A 42 -13.95 0.81 -0.83
N LEU A 43 -14.57 1.96 -0.54
CA LEU A 43 -15.30 2.19 0.72
C LEU A 43 -16.46 1.21 0.88
N LYS A 44 -17.24 0.97 -0.18
CA LYS A 44 -18.34 0.00 -0.17
C LYS A 44 -17.83 -1.42 0.07
N GLN A 45 -16.70 -1.79 -0.54
CA GLN A 45 -16.08 -3.09 -0.29
C GLN A 45 -15.59 -3.24 1.14
N VAL A 46 -14.99 -2.21 1.74
CA VAL A 46 -14.61 -2.22 3.16
C VAL A 46 -15.83 -2.36 4.06
N LYS A 47 -16.90 -1.59 3.84
CA LYS A 47 -18.13 -1.69 4.64
C LYS A 47 -18.80 -3.06 4.54
N ASN A 48 -18.69 -3.73 3.40
CA ASN A 48 -19.38 -5.01 3.17
C ASN A 48 -18.52 -6.24 3.55
N ASN A 49 -17.21 -6.15 3.36
CA ASN A 49 -16.31 -7.31 3.39
C ASN A 49 -15.18 -7.20 4.41
N CYS A 50 -15.11 -6.12 5.20
CA CYS A 50 -14.01 -5.97 6.16
C CYS A 50 -14.12 -6.99 7.30
N THR A 51 -13.39 -8.08 7.12
CA THR A 51 -13.12 -9.12 8.11
C THR A 51 -11.64 -9.13 8.48
N VAL A 52 -11.29 -9.78 9.58
CA VAL A 52 -9.89 -9.98 10.01
C VAL A 52 -9.05 -10.62 8.89
N GLU A 53 -9.63 -11.57 8.18
CA GLU A 53 -9.01 -12.26 7.04
C GLU A 53 -8.77 -11.30 5.87
N SER A 54 -9.73 -10.42 5.56
CA SER A 54 -9.58 -9.42 4.50
C SER A 54 -8.48 -8.39 4.82
N LEU A 55 -8.34 -7.98 6.08
CA LEU A 55 -7.28 -7.06 6.52
C LEU A 55 -5.90 -7.73 6.42
N ALA A 56 -5.80 -9.00 6.79
CA ALA A 56 -4.58 -9.78 6.62
C ALA A 56 -4.23 -9.98 5.13
N ALA A 57 -5.21 -10.28 4.29
CA ALA A 57 -5.03 -10.42 2.84
C ALA A 57 -4.54 -9.12 2.19
N ASP A 58 -5.09 -7.98 2.59
CA ASP A 58 -4.67 -6.67 2.10
C ASP A 58 -3.24 -6.32 2.53
N ARG A 59 -2.86 -6.60 3.79
CA ARG A 59 -1.47 -6.45 4.25
C ARG A 59 -0.52 -7.32 3.41
N GLN A 60 -0.90 -8.58 3.20
CA GLN A 60 -0.09 -9.50 2.39
C GLN A 60 0.04 -9.03 0.94
N SER A 61 -1.04 -8.49 0.36
CA SER A 61 -1.04 -7.91 -0.98
C SER A 61 -0.09 -6.71 -1.08
N LYS A 62 -0.15 -5.78 -0.12
CA LYS A 62 0.78 -4.64 -0.04
C LYS A 62 2.24 -5.09 0.07
N ILE A 63 2.52 -6.10 0.90
CA ILE A 63 3.88 -6.66 1.02
C ILE A 63 4.34 -7.23 -0.32
N LYS A 64 3.50 -8.00 -1.02
CA LYS A 64 3.83 -8.55 -2.35
C LYS A 64 4.10 -7.46 -3.38
N GLU A 65 3.30 -6.41 -3.41
CA GLU A 65 3.51 -5.25 -4.30
C GLU A 65 4.87 -4.58 -4.03
N LYS A 66 5.22 -4.36 -2.74
CA LYS A 66 6.51 -3.80 -2.37
C LYS A 66 7.68 -4.73 -2.69
N GLN A 67 7.52 -6.05 -2.53
CA GLN A 67 8.51 -7.04 -2.96
C GLN A 67 8.75 -6.98 -4.47
N HIS A 68 7.68 -6.91 -5.27
CA HIS A 68 7.77 -6.76 -6.72
C HIS A 68 8.55 -5.49 -7.09
N LYS A 69 8.20 -4.35 -6.48
CA LYS A 69 8.89 -3.07 -6.70
C LYS A 69 10.39 -3.15 -6.36
N VAL A 70 10.77 -3.86 -5.29
CA VAL A 70 12.19 -4.09 -4.95
C VAL A 70 12.88 -4.91 -6.04
N THR A 71 12.25 -5.97 -6.54
CA THR A 71 12.79 -6.79 -7.64
C THR A 71 12.97 -5.97 -8.91
N GLU A 72 11.97 -5.19 -9.31
CA GLU A 72 12.07 -4.31 -10.48
C GLU A 72 13.23 -3.32 -10.36
N ARG A 73 13.40 -2.67 -9.19
CA ARG A 73 14.51 -1.72 -8.98
C ARG A 73 15.88 -2.40 -8.99
N LYS A 74 15.98 -3.67 -8.58
CA LYS A 74 17.23 -4.44 -8.69
C LYS A 74 17.59 -4.71 -10.15
N GLU A 75 16.62 -5.10 -10.98
CA GLU A 75 16.86 -5.33 -12.40
C GLU A 75 17.22 -4.02 -13.13
N GLU A 76 16.50 -2.93 -12.86
CA GLU A 76 16.82 -1.61 -13.43
C GLU A 76 18.23 -1.13 -13.05
N LEU A 77 18.67 -1.40 -11.81
CA LEU A 77 20.02 -1.09 -11.36
C LEU A 77 21.07 -1.94 -12.09
N LYS A 78 20.82 -3.25 -12.22
CA LYS A 78 21.70 -4.18 -12.94
C LYS A 78 21.86 -3.76 -14.40
N GLU A 79 20.78 -3.38 -15.07
CA GLU A 79 20.86 -2.85 -16.43
C GLU A 79 21.68 -1.56 -16.51
N ALA A 80 21.52 -0.65 -15.55
CA ALA A 80 22.30 0.60 -15.51
C ALA A 80 23.80 0.31 -15.31
N GLN A 81 24.14 -0.67 -14.46
CA GLN A 81 25.51 -1.14 -14.26
C GLN A 81 26.10 -1.73 -15.54
N GLN A 82 25.35 -2.57 -16.26
CA GLN A 82 25.79 -3.14 -17.53
C GLN A 82 26.02 -2.08 -18.62
N LYS A 83 25.20 -1.02 -18.63
CA LYS A 83 25.31 0.10 -19.58
C LYS A 83 26.40 1.11 -19.18
N GLY A 84 26.96 1.02 -17.97
CA GLY A 84 27.98 1.95 -17.48
C GLY A 84 27.49 3.37 -17.21
N ASP A 85 26.17 3.57 -17.06
CA ASP A 85 25.56 4.89 -16.88
C ASP A 85 25.61 5.29 -15.39
N ALA A 86 26.67 5.98 -14.98
CA ALA A 86 26.95 6.34 -13.58
C ALA A 86 25.82 7.15 -12.90
N ASP A 87 25.20 8.08 -13.64
CA ASP A 87 24.10 8.89 -13.13
C ASP A 87 22.85 8.03 -12.89
N LYS A 88 22.55 7.14 -13.84
CA LYS A 88 21.43 6.20 -13.70
C LYS A 88 21.68 5.16 -12.62
N ILE A 89 22.91 4.68 -12.44
CA ILE A 89 23.30 3.77 -11.35
C ILE A 89 23.01 4.43 -10.00
N THR A 90 23.50 5.64 -9.77
CA THR A 90 23.25 6.39 -8.52
C THR A 90 21.75 6.57 -8.26
N LYS A 91 21.00 6.96 -9.29
CA LYS A 91 19.54 7.15 -9.18
C LYS A 91 18.80 5.86 -8.85
N GLN A 92 19.18 4.74 -9.46
CA GLN A 92 18.53 3.45 -9.21
C GLN A 92 18.91 2.85 -7.86
N GLN A 93 20.15 3.07 -7.40
CA GLN A 93 20.57 2.67 -6.06
C GLN A 93 19.71 3.36 -4.99
N LYS A 94 19.49 4.68 -5.12
CA LYS A 94 18.61 5.43 -4.21
C LYS A 94 17.19 4.88 -4.19
N LYS A 95 16.58 4.69 -5.38
CA LYS A 95 15.22 4.14 -5.51
C LYS A 95 15.10 2.72 -4.96
N LEU A 96 16.13 1.91 -5.10
CA LEU A 96 16.17 0.56 -4.53
C LEU A 96 16.19 0.63 -3.00
N THR A 97 17.01 1.51 -2.41
CA THR A 97 17.02 1.73 -0.96
C THR A 97 15.68 2.22 -0.45
N GLU A 98 15.03 3.17 -1.14
CA GLU A 98 13.68 3.64 -0.81
C GLU A 98 12.65 2.50 -0.88
N ALA A 99 12.65 1.70 -1.94
CA ALA A 99 11.74 0.56 -2.09
C ALA A 99 11.96 -0.51 -1.00
N GLN A 100 13.21 -0.77 -0.61
CA GLN A 100 13.53 -1.67 0.50
C GLN A 100 13.05 -1.13 1.85
N ALA A 101 13.15 0.18 2.07
CA ALA A 101 12.61 0.82 3.27
C ALA A 101 11.07 0.75 3.31
N GLU A 102 10.39 1.04 2.20
CA GLU A 102 8.93 0.89 2.06
C GLU A 102 8.48 -0.56 2.33
N LEU A 103 9.23 -1.56 1.81
CA LEU A 103 8.94 -2.96 2.07
C LEU A 103 9.09 -3.31 3.56
N LYS A 104 10.17 -2.89 4.21
CA LYS A 104 10.38 -3.12 5.65
C LYS A 104 9.28 -2.47 6.48
N GLN A 105 8.86 -1.26 6.12
CA GLN A 105 7.76 -0.57 6.78
C GLN A 105 6.44 -1.35 6.61
N ALA A 106 6.15 -1.81 5.39
CA ALA A 106 4.95 -2.61 5.13
C ALA A 106 4.95 -3.94 5.90
N GLN A 107 6.10 -4.58 6.08
CA GLN A 107 6.26 -5.80 6.89
C GLN A 107 6.15 -5.54 8.39
N ALA A 108 6.48 -4.34 8.85
CA ALA A 108 6.39 -3.94 10.26
C ALA A 108 4.99 -3.48 10.67
N GLN A 109 4.11 -3.17 9.70
CA GLN A 109 2.70 -2.88 9.97
C GLN A 109 1.98 -4.16 10.38
N LYS A 110 1.48 -4.20 11.63
CA LYS A 110 0.76 -5.34 12.20
C LYS A 110 -0.70 -5.40 11.74
#